data_AF-A0A8J6H4W5-F1
#
_entry.id   AF-A0A8J6H4W5-F1
#
_cell.length_a   1.000
_cell.length_b   1.000
_cell.length_c   1.000
_cell.angle_alpha   90.00
_cell.angle_beta   90.00
_cell.angle_gamma   90.00
#
_symmetry.space_group_name_H-M   'P 1'
#
loop_
_entity.id
_entity.type
_entity.pdbx_description
1 polymer ?
#
loop_
_entity_poly.entity_id
_entity_poly.type
_entity_poly.pdbx_seq_one_letter_code
_entity_poly.pdbx_strand_id
1 'polypeptide(L)'
;MGNCSDRRATNREKKLYPGPKKQFLSQLFFWWELSVIFKRGSKDFTEDDLSAPLDSHESKKLADKLELAWLEEEKHKIPSLGRVLLSLFGLEFATYAIIFLPLRIGIMLMRPHFLKKLLHFFSPPKNEVTLQKAYMYAGLLVFATFVDLITYHWYMMGLSVLGMKIRVACSSLIYRKCLKQSVGVGLEVGKIINLLSNDANRFDLALPVIHFVWMTPVVIIVGIVYLYFTVDSTATAGVVGLLLSLLFEVYVSKKISSNRMRVALKTDYRIRLMNDIVSGIKVIKMYTWEKPFSRLVHVARMLEIREMLRANLFRSINYIVPTFLNHFCIYLCVLAATLVGVPLMYSYVFIVELLYNNLNNTEVIYLPVAVTQLAELRVSIKRIEDFLVSPGEKSIMKTNRRSDKVVDSCKLIPLQQISCNILQNRSTGVYLDNIRVRWNSSLTTNILNGVYFSAQMGELIDDPQGG
;
A
#
# COMPACT_ATOMS: atom_id res chain seq x y z
N MET A 1 -4.65 54.75 16.33
CA MET A 1 -5.95 54.06 16.37
C MET A 1 -6.03 53.14 15.16
N GLY A 2 -5.63 51.88 15.32
CA GLY A 2 -5.73 50.84 14.31
C GLY A 2 -6.34 49.61 14.97
N ASN A 3 -7.55 49.26 14.56
CA ASN A 3 -8.45 48.40 15.31
C ASN A 3 -7.95 46.97 15.42
N CYS A 4 -7.96 46.49 16.66
CA CYS A 4 -7.76 45.12 17.06
C CYS A 4 -9.03 44.32 16.72
N SER A 5 -9.12 43.82 15.49
CA SER A 5 -10.26 43.01 15.04
C SER A 5 -9.81 41.93 14.07
N ASP A 6 -9.03 40.96 14.55
CA ASP A 6 -8.91 39.66 13.84
C ASP A 6 -8.55 38.49 14.77
N ARG A 7 -9.07 38.50 16.00
CA ARG A 7 -9.06 37.35 16.94
C ARG A 7 -10.46 36.74 17.12
N ARG A 8 -11.22 36.61 16.04
CA ARG A 8 -12.42 35.78 15.99
C ARG A 8 -12.37 34.86 14.78
N ALA A 9 -11.32 34.05 14.70
CA ALA A 9 -11.38 32.82 13.95
C ALA A 9 -12.40 31.92 14.66
N THR A 10 -13.59 31.90 14.09
CA THR A 10 -14.75 31.09 14.44
C THR A 10 -14.38 29.69 14.92
N ASN A 11 -14.60 29.45 16.20
CA ASN A 11 -14.77 28.13 16.79
C ASN A 11 -16.12 27.54 16.36
N ARG A 12 -16.37 27.49 15.03
CA ARG A 12 -17.45 26.67 14.48
C ARG A 12 -16.94 25.24 14.57
N GLU A 13 -17.37 24.51 15.59
CA GLU A 13 -17.34 23.05 15.56
C GLU A 13 -17.98 22.64 14.22
N LYS A 14 -17.15 22.32 13.22
CA LYS A 14 -17.64 21.76 11.97
C LYS A 14 -18.42 20.51 12.39
N LYS A 15 -19.69 20.43 11.99
CA LYS A 15 -20.53 19.26 12.21
C LYS A 15 -19.97 18.15 11.32
N LEU A 16 -18.91 17.49 11.77
CA LEU A 16 -18.32 16.38 11.03
C LEU A 16 -19.38 15.29 10.89
N TYR A 17 -19.41 14.66 9.72
CA TYR A 17 -20.33 13.55 9.49
C TYR A 17 -20.03 12.45 10.51
N PRO A 18 -21.08 11.82 11.06
CA PRO A 18 -20.89 10.76 12.04
C PRO A 18 -20.05 9.66 11.40
N GLY A 19 -18.89 9.40 12.01
CA GLY A 19 -18.03 8.28 11.63
C GLY A 19 -18.75 6.94 11.78
N PRO A 20 -18.08 5.82 11.48
CA PRO A 20 -18.72 4.50 11.48
C PRO A 20 -19.44 4.25 12.81
N LYS A 21 -20.76 4.00 12.73
CA LYS A 21 -21.60 3.72 13.90
C LYS A 21 -21.05 2.47 14.61
N LYS A 22 -21.11 2.44 15.94
CA LYS A 22 -20.66 1.28 16.75
C LYS A 22 -21.52 0.01 16.58
N GLN A 23 -22.63 0.08 15.84
CA GLN A 23 -23.53 -1.04 15.64
C GLN A 23 -22.90 -2.09 14.70
N PHE A 24 -22.82 -3.33 15.15
CA PHE A 24 -22.20 -4.44 14.42
C PHE A 24 -22.74 -4.60 12.99
N LEU A 25 -24.06 -4.62 12.81
CA LEU A 25 -24.68 -4.77 11.47
C LEU A 25 -24.36 -3.58 10.56
N SER A 26 -24.31 -2.36 11.11
CA SER A 26 -23.94 -1.19 10.32
C SER A 26 -22.50 -1.24 9.84
N GLN A 27 -21.59 -1.84 10.63
CA GLN A 27 -20.19 -2.04 10.26
C GLN A 27 -20.02 -3.19 9.27
N LEU A 28 -20.76 -4.29 9.46
CA LEU A 28 -20.69 -5.47 8.60
C LEU A 28 -21.15 -5.18 7.17
N PHE A 29 -22.25 -4.41 7.02
CA PHE A 29 -22.83 -4.06 5.72
C PHE A 29 -22.42 -2.68 5.19
N PHE A 30 -21.50 -1.98 5.89
CA PHE A 30 -21.08 -0.62 5.53
C PHE A 30 -22.25 0.36 5.35
N TRP A 31 -23.38 0.15 6.03
CA TRP A 31 -24.60 0.94 5.84
C TRP A 31 -24.38 2.43 6.14
N TRP A 32 -23.43 2.73 7.03
CA TRP A 32 -23.08 4.11 7.35
C TRP A 32 -22.57 4.89 6.13
N GLU A 33 -21.89 4.23 5.17
CA GLU A 33 -21.45 4.86 3.91
C GLU A 33 -22.62 5.19 2.99
N LEU A 34 -23.66 4.35 2.95
CA LEU A 34 -24.86 4.63 2.16
C LEU A 34 -25.50 5.96 2.57
N SER A 35 -25.47 6.29 3.86
CA SER A 35 -25.99 7.57 4.35
C SER A 35 -25.18 8.77 3.85
N VAL A 36 -23.88 8.60 3.55
CA VAL A 36 -23.04 9.65 2.97
C VAL A 36 -23.32 9.76 1.46
N ILE A 37 -23.39 8.61 0.77
CA ILE A 37 -23.61 8.54 -0.69
C ILE A 37 -25.00 9.08 -1.07
N PHE A 38 -26.07 8.56 -0.45
CA PHE A 38 -27.44 8.92 -0.82
C PHE A 38 -27.85 10.32 -0.35
N LYS A 39 -27.30 10.81 0.76
CA LYS A 39 -27.64 12.14 1.28
C LYS A 39 -27.09 13.27 0.42
N ARG A 40 -26.08 12.98 -0.42
CA ARG A 40 -25.43 13.99 -1.24
C ARG A 40 -25.58 13.82 -2.75
N GLY A 41 -25.91 12.63 -3.25
CA GLY A 41 -26.48 12.37 -4.58
C GLY A 41 -25.86 13.14 -5.75
N SER A 42 -26.33 14.36 -6.00
CA SER A 42 -26.00 15.22 -7.15
C SER A 42 -25.03 16.38 -6.88
N LYS A 43 -24.52 16.57 -5.65
CA LYS A 43 -23.58 17.64 -5.31
C LYS A 43 -22.14 17.12 -5.17
N ASP A 44 -21.18 17.95 -5.58
CA ASP A 44 -19.75 17.66 -5.42
C ASP A 44 -19.37 17.46 -3.95
N PHE A 45 -18.46 16.50 -3.72
CA PHE A 45 -17.90 16.23 -2.41
C PHE A 45 -16.90 17.33 -2.00
N THR A 46 -17.11 17.94 -0.83
CA THR A 46 -16.21 18.89 -0.19
C THR A 46 -15.60 18.30 1.08
N GLU A 47 -14.43 18.79 1.50
CA GLU A 47 -13.71 18.31 2.70
C GLU A 47 -14.55 18.37 3.98
N ASP A 48 -15.47 19.32 4.07
CA ASP A 48 -16.38 19.50 5.21
C ASP A 48 -17.35 18.33 5.41
N ASP A 49 -17.52 17.47 4.41
CA ASP A 49 -18.42 16.32 4.46
C ASP A 49 -17.72 15.00 4.76
N LEU A 50 -16.42 15.05 5.01
CA LEU A 50 -15.65 13.93 5.48
C LEU A 50 -15.75 13.84 7.01
N SER A 51 -15.89 12.62 7.51
CA SER A 51 -15.79 12.34 8.94
C SER A 51 -14.35 12.52 9.44
N ALA A 52 -14.21 12.82 10.73
CA ALA A 52 -12.89 12.81 11.35
C ALA A 52 -12.32 11.40 11.27
N PRO A 53 -10.98 11.26 11.18
CA PRO A 53 -10.36 9.96 11.38
C PRO A 53 -10.75 9.43 12.76
N LEU A 54 -10.90 8.10 12.84
CA LEU A 54 -11.02 7.42 14.14
C LEU A 54 -9.76 7.68 14.97
N ASP A 55 -9.92 7.73 16.29
CA ASP A 55 -8.80 7.87 17.25
C ASP A 55 -7.68 6.86 17.03
N SER A 56 -8.02 5.64 16.57
CA SER A 56 -7.06 4.58 16.25
C SER A 56 -6.31 4.79 14.93
N HIS A 57 -6.78 5.71 14.08
CA HIS A 57 -6.24 6.03 12.76
C HIS A 57 -5.51 7.38 12.75
N GLU A 58 -5.44 8.08 13.89
CA GLU A 58 -4.74 9.36 14.01
C GLU A 58 -3.25 9.22 13.73
N SER A 59 -2.73 10.13 12.89
CA SER A 59 -1.32 10.14 12.49
C SER A 59 -0.37 10.26 13.68
N LYS A 60 -0.69 11.10 14.67
CA LYS A 60 0.16 11.32 15.84
C LYS A 60 0.40 10.02 16.62
N LYS A 61 -0.66 9.30 17.00
CA LYS A 61 -0.56 8.05 17.76
C LYS A 61 0.18 6.95 16.99
N LEU A 62 -0.15 6.80 15.70
CA LEU A 62 0.50 5.81 14.84
C LEU A 62 1.99 6.13 14.62
N ALA A 63 2.32 7.40 14.41
CA ALA A 63 3.69 7.87 14.24
C ALA A 63 4.52 7.71 15.52
N ASP A 64 3.97 8.09 16.68
CA ASP A 64 4.66 7.94 17.96
C ASP A 64 4.94 6.46 18.26
N LYS A 65 3.97 5.57 18.03
CA LYS A 65 4.15 4.13 18.19
C LYS A 65 5.24 3.56 17.27
N LEU A 66 5.27 4.00 16.00
CA LEU A 66 6.28 3.53 15.04
C LEU A 66 7.67 4.11 15.32
N GLU A 67 7.77 5.39 15.66
CA GLU A 67 9.05 6.06 15.97
C GLU A 67 9.70 5.44 17.20
N LEU A 68 8.94 5.17 18.27
CA LEU A 68 9.47 4.51 19.47
C LEU A 68 10.07 3.14 19.16
N ALA A 69 9.36 2.32 18.37
CA ALA A 69 9.85 1.00 17.99
C ALA A 69 11.05 1.10 17.01
N TRP A 70 11.07 2.09 16.13
CA TRP A 70 12.20 2.35 15.24
C TRP A 70 13.46 2.77 16.01
N LEU A 71 13.34 3.62 17.02
CA LEU A 71 14.46 4.06 17.86
C LEU A 71 15.09 2.90 18.65
N GLU A 72 14.29 1.90 19.06
CA GLU A 72 14.82 0.69 19.69
C GLU A 72 15.56 -0.18 18.65
N GLU A 73 14.98 -0.35 17.46
CA GLU A 73 15.59 -1.14 16.39
C GLU A 73 16.90 -0.51 15.87
N GLU A 74 17.01 0.82 15.85
CA GLU A 74 18.22 1.56 15.45
C GLU A 74 19.44 1.24 16.34
N LYS A 75 19.22 0.73 17.56
CA LYS A 75 20.33 0.27 18.43
C LYS A 75 20.94 -1.04 17.96
N HIS A 76 20.26 -1.81 17.12
CA HIS A 76 20.80 -3.05 16.57
C HIS A 76 21.85 -2.77 15.47
N LYS A 77 22.79 -3.70 15.29
CA LYS A 77 23.85 -3.59 14.26
C LYS A 77 23.30 -3.49 12.83
N ILE A 78 22.16 -4.13 12.57
CA ILE A 78 21.47 -4.15 11.29
C ILE A 78 20.00 -3.83 11.58
N PRO A 79 19.60 -2.55 11.59
CA PRO A 79 18.22 -2.16 11.82
C PRO A 79 17.35 -2.59 10.64
N SER A 80 16.14 -3.10 10.91
CA SER A 80 15.19 -3.40 9.84
C SER A 80 13.79 -2.88 10.09
N LEU A 81 13.28 -2.08 9.13
CA LEU A 81 11.94 -1.53 9.17
C LEU A 81 10.89 -2.64 9.06
N GLY A 82 11.16 -3.67 8.24
CA GLY A 82 10.26 -4.81 8.10
C GLY A 82 10.01 -5.53 9.42
N ARG A 83 11.05 -5.67 10.26
CA ARG A 83 10.93 -6.29 11.59
C ARG A 83 10.07 -5.44 12.53
N VAL A 84 10.29 -4.13 12.54
CA VAL A 84 9.50 -3.19 13.34
C VAL A 84 8.03 -3.23 12.93
N LEU A 85 7.74 -3.20 11.63
CA LEU A 85 6.38 -3.27 11.12
C LEU A 85 5.70 -4.60 11.49
N LEU A 86 6.41 -5.72 11.36
CA LEU A 86 5.90 -7.04 11.79
C LEU A 86 5.66 -7.11 13.31
N SER A 87 6.53 -6.50 14.12
CA SER A 87 6.33 -6.46 15.58
C SER A 87 5.11 -5.62 15.98
N LEU A 88 4.82 -4.53 15.28
CA LEU A 88 3.75 -3.60 15.65
C LEU A 88 2.38 -3.97 15.08
N PHE A 89 2.35 -4.49 13.84
CA PHE A 89 1.13 -4.74 13.07
C PHE A 89 0.99 -6.21 12.65
N GLY A 90 2.01 -7.04 12.83
CA GLY A 90 2.00 -8.43 12.37
C GLY A 90 0.97 -9.31 13.04
N LEU A 91 0.65 -9.08 14.32
CA LEU A 91 -0.44 -9.79 15.00
C LEU A 91 -1.80 -9.43 14.38
N GLU A 92 -2.11 -8.14 14.22
CA GLU A 92 -3.33 -7.67 13.57
C GLU A 92 -3.43 -8.22 12.13
N PHE A 93 -2.34 -8.16 11.37
CA PHE A 93 -2.25 -8.75 10.02
C PHE A 93 -2.54 -10.26 10.03
N ALA A 94 -1.90 -11.02 10.93
CA ALA A 94 -2.09 -12.46 11.02
C ALA A 94 -3.52 -12.86 11.43
N THR A 95 -4.19 -12.08 12.30
CA THR A 95 -5.56 -12.39 12.73
C THR A 95 -6.55 -12.43 11.57
N TYR A 96 -6.41 -11.53 10.59
CA TYR A 96 -7.25 -11.55 9.39
C TYR A 96 -7.11 -12.85 8.61
N ALA A 97 -5.88 -13.33 8.43
CA ALA A 97 -5.63 -14.61 7.78
C ALA A 97 -6.13 -15.83 8.57
N ILE A 98 -5.90 -15.85 9.88
CA ILE A 98 -6.31 -16.95 10.77
C ILE A 98 -7.82 -17.13 10.74
N ILE A 99 -8.59 -16.04 10.63
CA ILE A 99 -10.05 -16.08 10.54
C ILE A 99 -10.50 -16.37 9.10
N PHE A 100 -9.90 -15.71 8.11
CA PHE A 100 -10.35 -15.77 6.71
C PHE A 100 -10.09 -17.13 6.06
N LEU A 101 -8.93 -17.74 6.29
CA LEU A 101 -8.55 -18.98 5.61
C LEU A 101 -9.47 -20.16 5.95
N PRO A 102 -9.78 -20.48 7.23
CA PRO A 102 -10.69 -21.58 7.55
C PRO A 102 -12.11 -21.34 7.03
N LEU A 103 -12.61 -20.09 7.10
CA LEU A 103 -13.92 -19.74 6.55
C LEU A 103 -13.96 -19.95 5.04
N ARG A 104 -12.93 -19.49 4.32
CA ARG A 104 -12.81 -19.67 2.87
C ARG A 104 -12.78 -21.15 2.50
N ILE A 105 -11.96 -21.95 3.18
CA ILE A 105 -11.88 -23.40 2.95
C ILE A 105 -13.24 -24.03 3.24
N GLY A 106 -13.84 -23.75 4.41
CA GLY A 106 -15.15 -24.28 4.77
C GLY A 106 -16.20 -24.00 3.70
N ILE A 107 -16.32 -22.76 3.24
CA ILE A 107 -17.27 -22.37 2.20
C ILE A 107 -16.98 -23.07 0.87
N MET A 108 -15.70 -23.15 0.47
CA MET A 108 -15.28 -23.86 -0.74
C MET A 108 -15.72 -25.32 -0.74
N LEU A 109 -15.70 -25.99 0.42
CA LEU A 109 -16.10 -27.39 0.55
C LEU A 109 -17.62 -27.56 0.72
N MET A 110 -18.27 -26.63 1.44
CA MET A 110 -19.70 -26.71 1.74
C MET A 110 -20.58 -26.43 0.52
N ARG A 111 -20.21 -25.48 -0.35
CA ARG A 111 -20.96 -25.16 -1.58
C ARG A 111 -21.14 -26.37 -2.52
N PRO A 112 -20.09 -27.07 -2.98
CA PRO A 112 -20.23 -28.26 -3.82
C PRO A 112 -20.94 -29.39 -3.07
N HIS A 113 -20.75 -29.51 -1.76
CA HIS A 113 -21.47 -30.52 -0.97
C HIS A 113 -22.99 -30.30 -0.97
N PHE A 114 -23.46 -29.08 -0.73
CA PHE A 114 -24.89 -28.76 -0.79
C PHE A 114 -25.43 -28.83 -2.22
N LEU A 115 -24.64 -28.43 -3.21
CA LEU A 115 -25.00 -28.58 -4.62
C LEU A 115 -25.19 -30.07 -4.97
N LYS A 116 -24.29 -30.97 -4.53
CA LYS A 116 -24.43 -32.43 -4.73
C LYS A 116 -25.76 -32.94 -4.18
N LYS A 117 -26.09 -32.59 -2.94
CA LYS A 117 -27.32 -33.03 -2.26
C LYS A 117 -28.59 -32.45 -2.91
N LEU A 118 -28.53 -31.19 -3.36
CA LEU A 118 -29.61 -30.56 -4.11
C LEU A 118 -29.81 -31.25 -5.46
N LEU A 119 -28.72 -31.56 -6.16
CA LEU A 119 -28.78 -32.24 -7.46
C LEU A 119 -29.33 -33.67 -7.32
N HIS A 120 -29.05 -34.37 -6.22
CA HIS A 120 -29.60 -35.70 -5.96
C HIS A 120 -31.14 -35.74 -5.89
N PHE A 121 -31.79 -34.64 -5.50
CA PHE A 121 -33.26 -34.53 -5.53
C PHE A 121 -33.83 -34.70 -6.94
N PHE A 122 -33.10 -34.25 -7.96
CA PHE A 122 -33.51 -34.38 -9.35
C PHE A 122 -33.08 -35.72 -9.98
N SER A 123 -32.31 -36.55 -9.25
CA SER A 123 -31.76 -37.81 -9.77
C SER A 123 -32.76 -38.95 -9.53
N PRO A 124 -32.97 -39.85 -10.49
CA PRO A 124 -33.73 -41.06 -10.25
C PRO A 124 -32.92 -42.03 -9.36
N PRO A 125 -33.56 -42.77 -8.43
CA PRO A 125 -35.00 -42.77 -8.12
C PRO A 125 -35.42 -41.61 -7.20
N LYS A 126 -36.58 -41.00 -7.49
CA LYS A 126 -37.11 -39.76 -6.88
C LYS A 126 -37.40 -39.79 -5.35
N ASN A 127 -37.09 -40.89 -4.66
CA ASN A 127 -37.63 -41.15 -3.32
C ASN A 127 -36.66 -40.90 -2.15
N GLU A 128 -35.40 -40.51 -2.39
CA GLU A 128 -34.44 -40.34 -1.29
C GLU A 128 -34.46 -38.95 -0.63
N VAL A 129 -34.86 -37.91 -1.37
CA VAL A 129 -34.82 -36.52 -0.90
C VAL A 129 -36.20 -35.89 -0.95
N THR A 130 -36.74 -35.52 0.21
CA THR A 130 -38.01 -34.79 0.32
C THR A 130 -37.86 -33.35 -0.21
N LEU A 131 -38.92 -32.77 -0.78
CA LEU A 131 -38.96 -31.39 -1.25
C LEU A 131 -38.46 -30.37 -0.21
N GLN A 132 -38.81 -30.57 1.06
CA GLN A 132 -38.35 -29.72 2.17
C GLN A 132 -36.82 -29.75 2.35
N LYS A 133 -36.19 -30.92 2.20
CA LYS A 133 -34.72 -31.05 2.26
C LYS A 133 -34.05 -30.37 1.07
N ALA A 134 -34.66 -30.44 -0.12
CA ALA A 134 -34.16 -29.74 -1.30
C ALA A 134 -34.17 -28.22 -1.11
N TYR A 135 -35.28 -27.64 -0.62
CA TYR A 135 -35.32 -26.21 -0.28
C TYR A 135 -34.32 -25.83 0.82
N MET A 136 -34.11 -26.69 1.82
CA MET A 136 -33.08 -26.48 2.83
C MET A 136 -31.67 -26.46 2.21
N TYR A 137 -31.32 -27.38 1.32
CA TYR A 137 -30.01 -27.38 0.64
C TYR A 137 -29.80 -26.16 -0.25
N ALA A 138 -30.84 -25.74 -0.98
CA ALA A 138 -30.79 -24.51 -1.77
C ALA A 138 -30.60 -23.27 -0.87
N GLY A 139 -31.34 -23.18 0.24
CA GLY A 139 -31.19 -22.11 1.22
C GLY A 139 -29.80 -22.07 1.85
N LEU A 140 -29.23 -23.24 2.19
CA LEU A 140 -27.86 -23.35 2.71
C LEU A 140 -26.79 -22.96 1.68
N LEU A 141 -27.02 -23.22 0.39
CA LEU A 141 -26.12 -22.80 -0.68
C LEU A 141 -26.13 -21.27 -0.85
N VAL A 142 -27.31 -20.65 -0.85
CA VAL A 142 -27.45 -19.18 -0.87
C VAL A 142 -26.82 -18.57 0.37
N PHE A 143 -27.06 -19.13 1.55
CA PHE A 143 -26.47 -18.68 2.80
C PHE A 143 -24.94 -18.79 2.79
N ALA A 144 -24.38 -19.92 2.36
CA ALA A 144 -22.92 -20.08 2.21
C ALA A 144 -22.34 -19.06 1.23
N THR A 145 -23.09 -18.70 0.19
CA THR A 145 -22.68 -17.67 -0.78
C THR A 145 -22.65 -16.28 -0.16
N PHE A 146 -23.67 -15.96 0.63
CA PHE A 146 -23.76 -14.71 1.38
C PHE A 146 -22.66 -14.56 2.45
N VAL A 147 -22.37 -15.64 3.20
CA VAL A 147 -21.29 -15.65 4.20
C VAL A 147 -19.93 -15.40 3.54
N ASP A 148 -19.67 -15.98 2.37
CA ASP A 148 -18.42 -15.76 1.62
C ASP A 148 -18.25 -14.31 1.22
N LEU A 149 -19.32 -13.70 0.70
CA LEU A 149 -19.33 -12.31 0.29
C LEU A 149 -18.99 -11.39 1.46
N ILE A 150 -19.68 -11.57 2.60
CA ILE A 150 -19.43 -10.80 3.82
C ILE A 150 -17.99 -10.99 4.30
N THR A 151 -17.53 -12.24 4.37
CA THR A 151 -16.21 -12.60 4.87
C THR A 151 -15.10 -12.01 4.00
N TYR A 152 -15.28 -12.05 2.67
CA TYR A 152 -14.36 -11.46 1.70
C TYR A 152 -14.27 -9.94 1.87
N HIS A 153 -15.40 -9.24 1.92
CA HIS A 153 -15.39 -7.78 2.08
C HIS A 153 -14.86 -7.32 3.44
N TRP A 154 -15.19 -8.06 4.51
CA TRP A 154 -14.62 -7.81 5.83
C TRP A 154 -13.09 -7.95 5.82
N TYR A 155 -12.57 -9.02 5.24
CA TYR A 155 -11.12 -9.26 5.09
C TYR A 155 -10.45 -8.15 4.26
N MET A 156 -11.01 -7.83 3.09
CA MET A 156 -10.44 -6.83 2.18
C MET A 156 -10.42 -5.44 2.83
N MET A 157 -11.50 -5.04 3.49
CA MET A 157 -11.57 -3.74 4.15
C MET A 157 -10.63 -3.67 5.35
N GLY A 158 -10.59 -4.72 6.18
CA GLY A 158 -9.70 -4.77 7.36
C GLY A 158 -8.23 -4.60 6.99
N LEU A 159 -7.76 -5.33 5.97
CA LEU A 159 -6.38 -5.20 5.49
C LEU A 159 -6.12 -3.90 4.74
N SER A 160 -7.11 -3.32 4.07
CA SER A 160 -6.98 -1.99 3.44
C SER A 160 -6.80 -0.90 4.50
N VAL A 161 -7.57 -0.97 5.60
CA VAL A 161 -7.42 -0.07 6.75
C VAL A 161 -6.07 -0.26 7.43
N LEU A 162 -5.60 -1.51 7.57
CA LEU A 162 -4.27 -1.78 8.11
C LEU A 162 -3.15 -1.21 7.21
N GLY A 163 -3.29 -1.33 5.89
CA GLY A 163 -2.39 -0.74 4.90
C GLY A 163 -2.30 0.77 5.07
N MET A 164 -3.46 1.42 5.19
CA MET A 164 -3.57 2.84 5.46
C MET A 164 -2.89 3.24 6.77
N LYS A 165 -3.08 2.50 7.87
CA LYS A 165 -2.43 2.77 9.16
C LYS A 165 -0.91 2.76 9.02
N ILE A 166 -0.37 1.75 8.34
CA ILE A 166 1.09 1.61 8.13
C ILE A 166 1.60 2.73 7.23
N ARG A 167 0.88 3.07 6.15
CA ARG A 167 1.20 4.21 5.28
C ARG A 167 1.30 5.50 6.09
N VAL A 168 0.26 5.83 6.87
CA VAL A 168 0.22 7.06 7.68
C VAL A 168 1.38 7.11 8.68
N ALA A 169 1.68 5.99 9.34
CA ALA A 169 2.80 5.88 10.27
C ALA A 169 4.15 6.10 9.56
N CYS A 170 4.40 5.42 8.44
CA CYS A 170 5.64 5.55 7.66
C CYS A 170 5.81 6.97 7.10
N SER A 171 4.76 7.55 6.52
CA SER A 171 4.75 8.93 6.02
C SER A 171 5.13 9.94 7.11
N SER A 172 4.59 9.76 8.32
CA SER A 172 4.88 10.63 9.46
C SER A 172 6.32 10.45 9.95
N LEU A 173 6.82 9.21 9.99
CA LEU A 173 8.19 8.90 10.39
C LEU A 173 9.20 9.49 9.39
N ILE A 174 8.94 9.35 8.08
CA ILE A 174 9.75 9.96 7.02
C ILE A 174 9.79 11.49 7.21
N TYR A 175 8.64 12.12 7.44
CA TYR A 175 8.55 13.56 7.67
C TYR A 175 9.36 14.00 8.90
N ARG A 176 9.25 13.29 10.03
CA ARG A 176 10.05 13.56 11.24
C ARG A 176 11.55 13.39 11.00
N LYS A 177 11.95 12.41 10.21
CA LYS A 177 13.35 12.21 9.82
C LYS A 177 13.86 13.38 8.96
N CYS A 178 13.08 13.86 8.00
CA CYS A 178 13.43 15.02 7.18
C CYS A 178 13.72 16.26 8.04
N LEU A 179 12.94 16.50 9.10
CA LEU A 179 13.14 17.63 10.02
C LEU A 179 14.42 17.52 10.88
N LYS A 180 15.00 16.32 11.01
CA LYS A 180 16.21 16.04 11.81
C LYS A 180 17.48 15.90 10.95
N GLN A 181 17.38 16.06 9.63
CA GLN A 181 18.49 15.80 8.71
C GLN A 181 19.22 17.10 8.36
N SER A 182 20.56 17.06 8.31
CA SER A 182 21.37 18.23 7.99
C SER A 182 21.26 18.59 6.51
N VAL A 183 21.27 19.89 6.23
CA VAL A 183 21.17 20.48 4.87
C VAL A 183 22.32 20.04 3.94
N GLY A 184 23.46 19.64 4.51
CA GLY A 184 24.69 19.29 3.76
C GLY A 184 24.73 17.90 3.10
N VAL A 185 23.71 17.06 3.26
CA VAL A 185 23.74 15.65 2.79
C VAL A 185 23.36 15.48 1.30
N GLY A 186 23.05 16.55 0.57
CA GLY A 186 22.72 16.45 -0.86
C GLY A 186 21.51 15.55 -1.12
N LEU A 187 20.53 15.57 -0.21
CA LEU A 187 19.30 14.82 -0.39
C LEU A 187 18.46 15.45 -1.49
N GLU A 188 18.21 14.65 -2.52
CA GLU A 188 17.36 15.02 -3.62
C GLU A 188 15.90 15.02 -3.14
N VAL A 189 15.30 16.21 -3.05
CA VAL A 189 13.90 16.41 -2.61
C VAL A 189 12.94 15.50 -3.40
N GLY A 190 13.22 15.27 -4.69
CA GLY A 190 12.47 14.34 -5.53
C GLY A 190 12.45 12.90 -5.01
N LYS A 191 13.54 12.41 -4.41
CA LYS A 191 13.59 11.06 -3.80
C LYS A 191 12.67 10.97 -2.59
N ILE A 192 12.63 11.98 -1.73
CA ILE A 192 11.76 12.03 -0.56
C ILE A 192 10.29 12.06 -0.99
N ILE A 193 9.95 12.89 -1.98
CA ILE A 193 8.59 12.96 -2.53
C ILE A 193 8.18 11.60 -3.12
N ASN A 194 9.08 10.90 -3.82
CA ASN A 194 8.79 9.56 -4.34
C ASN A 194 8.62 8.53 -3.22
N LEU A 195 9.41 8.58 -2.14
CA LEU A 195 9.22 7.71 -0.98
C LEU A 195 7.82 7.90 -0.36
N LEU A 196 7.37 9.14 -0.22
CA LEU A 196 6.08 9.48 0.37
C LEU A 196 4.89 9.13 -0.55
N SER A 197 5.01 9.42 -1.85
CA SER A 197 3.91 9.31 -2.82
C SER A 197 3.82 7.94 -3.50
N ASN A 198 4.90 7.17 -3.55
CA ASN A 198 4.92 5.86 -4.21
C ASN A 198 5.21 4.73 -3.23
N ASP A 199 6.33 4.80 -2.51
CA ASP A 199 6.76 3.69 -1.65
C ASP A 199 5.86 3.51 -0.42
N ALA A 200 5.45 4.60 0.26
CA ALA A 200 4.48 4.52 1.36
C ALA A 200 3.06 4.13 0.89
N ASN A 201 2.68 4.49 -0.34
CA ASN A 201 1.39 4.09 -0.91
C ASN A 201 1.34 2.60 -1.31
N ARG A 202 2.49 1.90 -1.41
CA ARG A 202 2.50 0.46 -1.71
C ARG A 202 1.81 -0.38 -0.64
N PHE A 203 1.80 0.05 0.62
CA PHE A 203 1.15 -0.69 1.71
C PHE A 203 -0.35 -0.88 1.48
N ASP A 204 -1.04 0.14 0.95
CA ASP A 204 -2.47 0.08 0.66
C ASP A 204 -2.82 -0.98 -0.39
N LEU A 205 -1.95 -1.12 -1.40
CA LEU A 205 -2.15 -2.04 -2.52
C LEU A 205 -1.72 -3.48 -2.17
N ALA A 206 -0.70 -3.62 -1.34
CA ALA A 206 -0.08 -4.91 -1.08
C ALA A 206 -0.76 -5.69 0.05
N LEU A 207 -1.06 -5.05 1.19
CA LEU A 207 -1.58 -5.79 2.35
C LEU A 207 -2.86 -6.60 2.09
N PRO A 208 -3.86 -6.13 1.33
CA PRO A 208 -5.06 -6.92 1.05
C PRO A 208 -4.78 -8.24 0.32
N VAL A 209 -3.71 -8.30 -0.47
CA VAL A 209 -3.44 -9.44 -1.37
C VAL A 209 -2.29 -10.34 -0.89
N ILE A 210 -1.39 -9.90 -0.01
CA ILE A 210 -0.19 -10.69 0.34
C ILE A 210 -0.50 -12.08 0.89
N HIS A 211 -1.56 -12.25 1.68
CA HIS A 211 -1.86 -13.57 2.24
C HIS A 211 -2.18 -14.62 1.17
N PHE A 212 -2.63 -14.21 -0.02
CA PHE A 212 -2.90 -15.14 -1.12
C PHE A 212 -1.65 -15.88 -1.59
N VAL A 213 -0.43 -15.35 -1.36
CA VAL A 213 0.82 -16.04 -1.71
C VAL A 213 0.92 -17.42 -1.07
N TRP A 214 0.52 -17.55 0.20
CA TRP A 214 0.60 -18.82 0.94
C TRP A 214 -0.77 -19.48 1.13
N MET A 215 -1.88 -18.71 1.15
CA MET A 215 -3.22 -19.29 1.21
C MET A 215 -3.57 -20.07 -0.06
N THR A 216 -3.17 -19.59 -1.24
CA THR A 216 -3.49 -20.26 -2.52
C THR A 216 -2.96 -21.71 -2.56
N PRO A 217 -1.68 -22.00 -2.27
CA PRO A 217 -1.20 -23.38 -2.17
C PRO A 217 -2.00 -24.27 -1.20
N VAL A 218 -2.37 -23.74 -0.04
CA VAL A 218 -3.17 -24.47 0.95
C VAL A 218 -4.56 -24.80 0.40
N VAL A 219 -5.23 -23.83 -0.21
CA VAL A 219 -6.56 -24.00 -0.83
C VAL A 219 -6.52 -25.03 -1.96
N ILE A 220 -5.46 -25.03 -2.78
CA ILE A 220 -5.26 -26.02 -3.86
C ILE A 220 -5.13 -27.42 -3.28
N ILE A 221 -4.25 -27.61 -2.30
CA ILE A 221 -4.01 -28.93 -1.68
C ILE A 221 -5.32 -29.47 -1.09
N VAL A 222 -6.06 -28.63 -0.34
CA VAL A 222 -7.33 -29.04 0.24
C VAL A 222 -8.38 -29.34 -0.84
N GLY A 223 -8.40 -28.58 -1.94
CA GLY A 223 -9.28 -28.82 -3.08
C GLY A 223 -8.99 -30.16 -3.77
N ILE A 224 -7.72 -30.49 -3.99
CA ILE A 224 -7.28 -31.78 -4.56
C ILE A 224 -7.68 -32.95 -3.65
N VAL A 225 -7.44 -32.82 -2.34
CA VAL A 225 -7.84 -33.82 -1.35
C VAL A 225 -9.36 -34.02 -1.37
N TYR A 226 -10.13 -32.93 -1.44
CA TYR A 226 -11.59 -33.02 -1.53
C TYR A 226 -12.06 -33.70 -2.82
N LEU A 227 -11.47 -33.37 -3.97
CA LEU A 227 -11.77 -34.04 -5.25
C LEU A 227 -11.56 -35.54 -5.15
N TYR A 228 -10.43 -35.97 -4.61
CA TYR A 228 -10.07 -37.39 -4.47
C TYR A 228 -11.04 -38.16 -3.56
N PHE A 229 -11.33 -37.64 -2.36
CA PHE A 229 -12.11 -38.37 -1.36
C PHE A 229 -13.62 -38.19 -1.47
N THR A 230 -14.11 -37.05 -1.97
CA THR A 230 -15.55 -36.70 -1.92
C THR A 230 -16.25 -36.81 -3.27
N VAL A 231 -15.51 -36.59 -4.37
CA VAL A 231 -16.06 -36.63 -5.73
C VAL A 231 -15.81 -38.00 -6.33
N ASP A 232 -14.58 -38.23 -6.78
CA ASP A 232 -14.05 -39.52 -7.24
C ASP A 232 -12.55 -39.36 -7.50
N SER A 233 -11.80 -40.46 -7.45
CA SER A 233 -10.42 -40.51 -7.91
C SER A 233 -10.24 -39.95 -9.33
N THR A 234 -11.19 -40.16 -10.25
CA THR A 234 -11.14 -39.67 -11.63
C THR A 234 -11.21 -38.15 -11.73
N ALA A 235 -11.75 -37.47 -10.71
CA ALA A 235 -11.83 -36.00 -10.65
C ALA A 235 -10.46 -35.33 -10.42
N THR A 236 -9.43 -36.13 -10.11
CA THR A 236 -8.05 -35.66 -9.98
C THR A 236 -7.27 -35.66 -11.31
N ALA A 237 -7.83 -36.20 -12.39
CA ALA A 237 -7.15 -36.26 -13.69
C ALA A 237 -6.74 -34.88 -14.23
N GLY A 238 -7.52 -33.84 -13.94
CA GLY A 238 -7.24 -32.45 -14.33
C GLY A 238 -6.20 -31.73 -13.47
N VAL A 239 -5.72 -32.32 -12.37
CA VAL A 239 -4.78 -31.66 -11.44
C VAL A 239 -3.45 -31.33 -12.09
N VAL A 240 -2.96 -32.19 -12.99
CA VAL A 240 -1.74 -31.92 -13.75
C VAL A 240 -1.89 -30.64 -14.58
N GLY A 241 -3.07 -30.43 -15.18
CA GLY A 241 -3.37 -29.23 -15.95
C GLY A 241 -3.43 -27.95 -15.09
N LEU A 242 -3.98 -28.04 -13.87
CA LEU A 242 -3.94 -26.94 -12.88
C LEU A 242 -2.51 -26.57 -12.48
N LEU A 243 -1.66 -27.56 -12.20
CA LEU A 243 -0.26 -27.31 -11.86
C LEU A 243 0.50 -26.68 -13.04
N LEU A 244 0.21 -27.13 -14.28
CA LEU A 244 0.77 -26.54 -15.49
C LEU A 244 0.30 -25.09 -15.72
N SER A 245 -0.97 -24.76 -15.44
CA SER A 245 -1.45 -23.37 -15.53
C SER A 245 -0.75 -22.46 -14.54
N LEU A 246 -0.50 -22.93 -13.31
CA LEU A 246 0.23 -22.17 -12.30
C LEU A 246 1.68 -21.88 -12.73
N LEU A 247 2.40 -22.88 -13.27
CA LEU A 247 3.75 -22.70 -13.78
C LEU A 247 3.78 -21.75 -14.99
N PHE A 248 2.80 -21.88 -15.88
CA PHE A 248 2.63 -21.00 -17.03
C PHE A 248 2.41 -19.54 -16.61
N GLU A 249 1.57 -19.30 -15.61
CA GLU A 249 1.31 -17.96 -15.09
C GLU A 249 2.56 -17.30 -14.55
N VAL A 250 3.32 -18.01 -13.70
CA VAL A 250 4.58 -17.47 -13.16
C VAL A 250 5.54 -17.09 -14.28
N TYR A 251 5.62 -17.89 -15.35
CA TYR A 251 6.44 -17.59 -16.52
C TYR A 251 5.93 -16.35 -17.28
N VAL A 252 4.64 -16.28 -17.58
CA VAL A 252 4.03 -15.17 -18.33
C VAL A 252 4.08 -13.87 -17.53
N SER A 253 3.86 -13.89 -16.22
CA SER A 253 3.98 -12.72 -15.34
C SER A 253 5.37 -12.08 -15.41
N LYS A 254 6.44 -12.89 -15.49
CA LYS A 254 7.81 -12.38 -15.71
C LYS A 254 7.95 -11.67 -17.07
N LYS A 255 7.37 -12.22 -18.13
CA LYS A 255 7.37 -11.58 -19.46
C LYS A 255 6.55 -10.30 -19.48
N ILE A 256 5.38 -10.27 -18.83
CA ILE A 256 4.56 -9.06 -18.67
C ILE A 256 5.36 -7.97 -17.97
N SER A 257 6.06 -8.28 -16.87
CA SER A 257 6.91 -7.33 -16.15
C SER A 257 8.06 -6.79 -17.03
N SER A 258 8.73 -7.65 -17.78
CA SER A 258 9.79 -7.22 -18.72
C SER A 258 9.25 -6.30 -19.83
N ASN A 259 8.08 -6.63 -20.40
CA ASN A 259 7.44 -5.80 -21.41
C ASN A 259 6.96 -4.45 -20.85
N ARG A 260 6.49 -4.41 -19.59
CA ARG A 260 6.14 -3.16 -18.88
C ARG A 260 7.32 -2.19 -18.86
N MET A 261 8.54 -2.69 -18.61
CA MET A 261 9.76 -1.88 -18.66
C MET A 261 10.05 -1.35 -20.07
N ARG A 262 9.91 -2.18 -21.11
CA ARG A 262 10.14 -1.75 -22.50
C ARG A 262 9.17 -0.66 -22.94
N VAL A 263 7.89 -0.79 -22.56
CA VAL A 263 6.88 0.25 -22.80
C VAL A 263 7.28 1.53 -22.08
N ALA A 264 7.61 1.46 -20.78
CA ALA A 264 8.02 2.62 -19.99
C ALA A 264 9.19 3.38 -20.64
N LEU A 265 10.24 2.68 -21.11
CA LEU A 265 11.37 3.32 -21.78
C LEU A 265 10.98 4.11 -23.05
N LYS A 266 10.03 3.58 -23.84
CA LYS A 266 9.55 4.28 -25.05
C LYS A 266 8.62 5.44 -24.71
N THR A 267 7.75 5.26 -23.71
CA THR A 267 6.89 6.32 -23.18
C THR A 267 7.72 7.47 -22.62
N ASP A 268 8.75 7.19 -21.82
CA ASP A 268 9.65 8.19 -21.25
C ASP A 268 10.40 8.97 -22.32
N TYR A 269 10.88 8.30 -23.37
CA TYR A 269 11.50 8.97 -24.52
C TYR A 269 10.52 9.94 -25.20
N ARG A 270 9.28 9.51 -25.47
CA ARG A 270 8.26 10.37 -26.08
C ARG A 270 7.92 11.56 -25.18
N ILE A 271 7.78 11.35 -23.87
CA ILE A 271 7.50 12.43 -22.92
C ILE A 271 8.64 13.43 -22.87
N ARG A 272 9.90 12.98 -22.83
CA ARG A 272 11.08 13.86 -22.90
C ARG A 272 11.09 14.69 -24.18
N LEU A 273 10.89 14.05 -25.34
CA LEU A 273 10.80 14.75 -26.62
C LEU A 273 9.69 15.81 -26.63
N MET A 274 8.53 15.50 -26.06
CA MET A 274 7.43 16.46 -25.93
C MET A 274 7.81 17.64 -25.03
N ASN A 275 8.52 17.40 -23.92
CA ASN A 275 8.99 18.47 -23.05
C ASN A 275 9.96 19.41 -23.80
N ASP A 276 10.92 18.86 -24.55
CA ASP A 276 11.86 19.66 -25.35
C ASP A 276 11.13 20.53 -26.39
N ILE A 277 10.11 19.99 -27.05
CA ILE A 277 9.27 20.73 -28.02
C ILE A 277 8.50 21.86 -27.33
N VAL A 278 7.90 21.61 -26.15
CA VAL A 278 7.14 22.63 -25.41
C VAL A 278 8.07 23.75 -24.93
N SER A 279 9.25 23.41 -24.43
CA SER A 279 10.27 24.39 -24.05
C SER A 279 10.73 25.23 -25.24
N GLY A 280 10.85 24.63 -26.43
CA GLY A 280 11.28 25.28 -27.67
C GLY A 280 10.16 25.88 -28.54
N ILE A 281 8.90 25.93 -28.08
CA ILE A 281 7.73 26.13 -28.95
C ILE A 281 7.74 27.44 -29.74
N LYS A 282 8.27 28.52 -29.15
CA LYS A 282 8.36 29.84 -29.79
C LYS A 282 9.22 29.81 -31.04
N VAL A 283 10.39 29.16 -30.97
CA VAL A 283 11.33 29.03 -32.09
C VAL A 283 10.72 28.16 -33.19
N ILE A 284 10.11 27.03 -32.80
CA ILE A 284 9.46 26.11 -33.75
C ILE A 284 8.35 26.83 -34.54
N LYS A 285 7.53 27.65 -33.87
CA LYS A 285 6.48 28.47 -34.50
C LYS A 285 7.06 29.54 -35.43
N MET A 286 8.08 30.27 -34.98
CA MET A 286 8.73 31.32 -35.77
C MET A 286 9.31 30.81 -37.09
N TYR A 287 9.87 29.60 -37.08
CA TYR A 287 10.42 28.94 -38.28
C TYR A 287 9.43 28.00 -38.98
N THR A 288 8.18 27.92 -38.55
CA THR A 288 7.13 27.03 -39.11
C THR A 288 7.51 25.54 -39.13
N TRP A 289 8.36 25.09 -38.20
CA TRP A 289 8.87 23.71 -38.11
C TRP A 289 7.90 22.69 -37.50
N GLU A 290 6.63 23.06 -37.35
CA GLU A 290 5.61 22.23 -36.69
C GLU A 290 5.43 20.86 -37.36
N LYS A 291 5.37 20.82 -38.69
CA LYS A 291 5.17 19.56 -39.44
C LYS A 291 6.35 18.58 -39.26
N PRO A 292 7.64 19.00 -39.38
CA PRO A 292 8.78 18.17 -39.02
C PRO A 292 8.74 17.62 -37.59
N PHE A 293 8.52 18.46 -36.58
CA PHE A 293 8.49 18.01 -35.18
C PHE A 293 7.28 17.09 -34.90
N SER A 294 6.14 17.34 -35.53
CA SER A 294 4.98 16.44 -35.46
C SER A 294 5.30 15.05 -36.00
N ARG A 295 6.00 14.95 -37.14
CA ARG A 295 6.47 13.66 -37.67
C ARG A 295 7.42 12.95 -36.72
N LEU A 296 8.34 13.68 -36.08
CA LEU A 296 9.26 13.10 -35.09
C LEU A 296 8.52 12.48 -33.89
N VAL A 297 7.52 13.20 -33.35
CA VAL A 297 6.65 12.68 -32.28
C VAL A 297 5.84 11.48 -32.75
N HIS A 298 5.33 11.52 -33.99
CA HIS A 298 4.58 10.40 -34.56
C HIS A 298 5.43 9.12 -34.65
N VAL A 299 6.70 9.22 -35.08
CA VAL A 299 7.62 8.07 -35.10
C VAL A 299 7.86 7.54 -33.68
N ALA A 300 8.10 8.42 -32.70
CA ALA A 300 8.25 8.02 -31.30
C ALA A 300 7.00 7.30 -30.77
N ARG A 301 5.81 7.80 -31.10
CA ARG A 301 4.52 7.19 -30.75
C ARG A 301 4.31 5.83 -31.42
N MET A 302 4.71 5.66 -32.68
CA MET A 302 4.61 4.37 -33.38
C MET A 302 5.50 3.30 -32.72
N LEU A 303 6.70 3.68 -32.26
CA LEU A 303 7.59 2.78 -31.52
C LEU A 303 7.01 2.42 -30.14
N GLU A 304 6.40 3.38 -29.44
CA GLU A 304 5.69 3.15 -28.17
C GLU A 304 4.51 2.19 -28.38
N ILE A 305 3.63 2.45 -29.35
CA ILE A 305 2.46 1.62 -29.66
C ILE A 305 2.88 0.19 -29.98
N ARG A 306 3.97 -0.02 -30.73
CA ARG A 306 4.47 -1.36 -31.05
C ARG A 306 4.80 -2.16 -29.79
N GLU A 307 5.47 -1.55 -28.81
CA GLU A 307 5.77 -2.22 -27.54
C GLU A 307 4.51 -2.40 -26.69
N MET A 308 3.58 -1.43 -26.70
CA MET A 308 2.29 -1.54 -26.01
C MET A 308 1.45 -2.70 -26.56
N LEU A 309 1.39 -2.87 -27.88
CA LEU A 309 0.67 -3.99 -28.52
C LEU A 309 1.27 -5.34 -28.12
N ARG A 310 2.61 -5.45 -28.10
CA ARG A 310 3.29 -6.65 -27.59
C ARG A 310 2.94 -6.90 -26.13
N ALA A 311 3.00 -5.89 -25.27
CA ALA A 311 2.65 -6.04 -23.86
C ALA A 311 1.19 -6.47 -23.66
N ASN A 312 0.26 -5.87 -24.41
CA ASN A 312 -1.15 -6.25 -24.38
C ASN A 312 -1.39 -7.67 -24.90
N LEU A 313 -0.66 -8.13 -25.92
CA LEU A 313 -0.74 -9.51 -26.38
C LEU A 313 -0.39 -10.51 -25.27
N PHE A 314 0.71 -10.28 -24.54
CA PHE A 314 1.07 -11.11 -23.39
C PHE A 314 0.02 -11.05 -22.27
N ARG A 315 -0.59 -9.88 -22.05
CA ARG A 315 -1.70 -9.74 -21.09
C ARG A 315 -2.93 -10.53 -21.53
N SER A 316 -3.29 -10.50 -22.81
CA SER A 316 -4.40 -11.30 -23.35
C SER A 316 -4.12 -12.79 -23.21
N ILE A 317 -2.89 -13.24 -23.53
CA ILE A 317 -2.47 -14.64 -23.35
C ILE A 317 -2.61 -15.08 -21.89
N ASN A 318 -2.26 -14.20 -20.95
CA ASN A 318 -2.38 -14.47 -19.51
C ASN A 318 -3.83 -14.69 -19.04
N TYR A 319 -4.83 -14.10 -19.71
CA TYR A 319 -6.24 -14.35 -19.40
C TYR A 319 -6.82 -15.56 -20.15
N ILE A 320 -6.50 -15.70 -21.44
CA ILE A 320 -7.13 -16.71 -22.32
C ILE A 320 -6.65 -18.11 -21.98
N VAL A 321 -5.32 -18.30 -21.83
CA VAL A 321 -4.74 -19.65 -21.69
C VAL A 321 -5.21 -20.35 -20.41
N PRO A 322 -5.16 -19.74 -19.21
CA PRO A 322 -5.64 -20.41 -18.00
C PRO A 322 -7.13 -20.71 -18.04
N THR A 323 -7.95 -19.80 -18.58
CA THR A 323 -9.40 -20.04 -18.76
C THR A 323 -9.67 -21.25 -19.65
N PHE A 324 -8.95 -21.39 -20.76
CA PHE A 324 -9.06 -22.55 -21.64
C PHE A 324 -8.53 -23.83 -20.97
N LEU A 325 -7.38 -23.76 -20.32
CA LEU A 325 -6.78 -24.89 -19.59
C LEU A 325 -7.73 -25.42 -18.52
N ASN A 326 -8.41 -24.54 -17.78
CA ASN A 326 -9.39 -24.94 -16.77
C ASN A 326 -10.56 -25.75 -17.37
N HIS A 327 -11.15 -25.30 -18.48
CA HIS A 327 -12.18 -26.08 -19.18
C HIS A 327 -11.64 -27.40 -19.72
N PHE A 328 -10.39 -27.41 -20.21
CA PHE A 328 -9.74 -28.63 -20.66
C PHE A 328 -9.48 -29.62 -19.50
N CYS A 329 -9.12 -29.13 -18.31
CA CYS A 329 -8.97 -29.95 -17.11
C CYS A 329 -10.29 -30.62 -16.72
N ILE A 330 -11.40 -29.88 -16.77
CA ILE A 330 -12.74 -30.41 -16.50
C ILE A 330 -13.09 -31.49 -17.54
N TYR A 331 -12.82 -31.24 -18.82
CA TYR A 331 -12.99 -32.24 -19.89
C TYR A 331 -12.20 -33.51 -19.61
N LEU A 332 -10.92 -33.41 -19.21
CA LEU A 332 -10.09 -34.55 -18.84
C LEU A 332 -10.67 -35.34 -17.65
N CYS A 333 -11.25 -34.65 -16.66
CA CYS A 333 -11.89 -35.31 -15.52
C CYS A 333 -13.14 -36.11 -15.92
N VAL A 334 -13.93 -35.60 -16.87
CA VAL A 334 -15.10 -36.29 -17.40
C VAL A 334 -14.66 -37.46 -18.29
N LEU A 335 -13.65 -37.29 -19.13
CA LEU A 335 -13.09 -38.35 -19.97
C LEU A 335 -12.48 -39.48 -19.12
N ALA A 336 -11.75 -39.16 -18.05
CA ALA A 336 -11.22 -40.17 -17.14
C ALA A 336 -12.35 -40.96 -16.47
N ALA A 337 -13.44 -40.28 -16.05
CA ALA A 337 -14.60 -40.94 -15.47
C ALA A 337 -15.30 -41.89 -16.47
N THR A 338 -15.46 -41.51 -17.74
CA THR A 338 -16.03 -42.41 -18.75
C THR A 338 -15.15 -43.62 -19.04
N LEU A 339 -13.84 -43.44 -19.13
CA LEU A 339 -12.89 -44.52 -19.42
C LEU A 339 -12.82 -45.55 -18.29
N VAL A 340 -12.91 -45.12 -17.03
CA VAL A 340 -12.95 -45.99 -15.85
C VAL A 340 -14.33 -46.66 -15.67
N GLY A 341 -15.35 -46.20 -16.40
CA GLY A 341 -16.72 -46.71 -16.31
C GLY A 341 -17.50 -46.17 -15.10
N VAL A 342 -17.10 -45.02 -14.56
CA VAL A 342 -17.85 -44.34 -13.49
C VAL A 342 -19.16 -43.80 -14.09
N PRO A 343 -20.34 -44.09 -13.49
CA PRO A 343 -21.60 -43.57 -13.99
C PRO A 343 -21.60 -42.04 -13.92
N LEU A 344 -21.61 -41.39 -15.09
CA LEU A 344 -21.61 -39.94 -15.19
C LEU A 344 -22.98 -39.37 -14.77
N MET A 345 -23.12 -39.09 -13.49
CA MET A 345 -24.24 -38.31 -12.99
C MET A 345 -23.95 -36.82 -13.20
N TYR A 346 -24.97 -36.03 -13.56
CA TYR A 346 -24.79 -34.57 -13.76
C TYR A 346 -24.21 -33.88 -12.52
N SER A 347 -24.48 -34.40 -11.32
CA SER A 347 -23.84 -33.93 -10.08
C SER A 347 -22.32 -33.99 -10.11
N TYR A 348 -21.73 -35.01 -10.73
CA TYR A 348 -20.27 -35.11 -10.87
C TYR A 348 -19.72 -33.92 -11.66
N VAL A 349 -20.27 -33.67 -12.85
CA VAL A 349 -19.80 -32.60 -13.75
C VAL A 349 -19.94 -31.23 -13.08
N PHE A 350 -21.09 -30.92 -12.48
CA PHE A 350 -21.32 -29.63 -11.81
C PHE A 350 -20.40 -29.41 -10.59
N ILE A 351 -20.10 -30.45 -9.82
CA ILE A 351 -19.20 -30.33 -8.67
C ILE A 351 -17.76 -30.10 -9.11
N VAL A 352 -17.30 -30.88 -10.11
CA VAL A 352 -15.97 -30.72 -10.70
C VAL A 352 -15.83 -29.31 -11.28
N GLU A 353 -16.81 -28.86 -12.07
CA GLU A 353 -16.82 -27.51 -12.63
C GLU A 353 -16.75 -26.43 -11.54
N LEU A 354 -17.58 -26.54 -10.49
CA LEU A 354 -17.60 -25.57 -9.40
C LEU A 354 -16.25 -25.49 -8.66
N LEU A 355 -15.63 -26.64 -8.38
CA LEU A 355 -14.35 -26.72 -7.68
C LEU A 355 -13.19 -26.20 -8.54
N TYR A 356 -13.06 -26.67 -9.78
CA TYR A 356 -12.01 -26.22 -10.69
C TYR A 356 -12.13 -24.72 -10.98
N ASN A 357 -13.34 -24.17 -11.17
CA ASN A 357 -13.54 -22.72 -11.31
C ASN A 357 -13.12 -21.93 -10.06
N ASN A 358 -13.36 -22.45 -8.85
CA ASN A 358 -12.92 -21.79 -7.61
C ASN A 358 -11.39 -21.81 -7.45
N LEU A 359 -10.75 -22.93 -7.77
CA LEU A 359 -9.31 -23.08 -7.75
C LEU A 359 -8.65 -22.14 -8.79
N ASN A 360 -9.13 -22.19 -10.03
CA ASN A 360 -8.65 -21.36 -11.13
C ASN A 360 -8.78 -19.86 -10.82
N ASN A 361 -9.91 -19.38 -10.30
CA ASN A 361 -10.04 -17.96 -9.92
C ASN A 361 -9.03 -17.54 -8.84
N THR A 362 -8.74 -18.44 -7.89
CA THR A 362 -7.78 -18.19 -6.81
C THR A 362 -6.34 -18.13 -7.32
N GLU A 363 -6.00 -19.02 -8.26
CA GLU A 363 -4.68 -19.08 -8.91
C GLU A 363 -4.49 -17.93 -9.90
N VAL A 364 -5.34 -17.81 -10.93
CA VAL A 364 -5.18 -16.89 -12.07
C VAL A 364 -5.15 -15.43 -11.66
N ILE A 365 -6.03 -15.04 -10.75
CA ILE A 365 -6.25 -13.62 -10.43
C ILE A 365 -5.39 -13.20 -9.24
N TYR A 366 -5.49 -13.93 -8.13
CA TYR A 366 -4.95 -13.43 -6.87
C TYR A 366 -3.47 -13.74 -6.68
N LEU A 367 -3.00 -14.93 -7.06
CA LEU A 367 -1.60 -15.33 -6.80
C LEU A 367 -0.58 -14.47 -7.57
N PRO A 368 -0.70 -14.24 -8.89
CA PRO A 368 0.22 -13.36 -9.63
C PRO A 368 0.26 -11.93 -9.10
N VAL A 369 -0.93 -11.39 -8.77
CA VAL A 369 -1.05 -10.05 -8.19
C VAL A 369 -0.37 -9.99 -6.83
N ALA A 370 -0.64 -10.96 -5.96
CA ALA A 370 -0.05 -11.04 -4.62
C ALA A 370 1.48 -11.14 -4.65
N VAL A 371 2.03 -11.98 -5.54
CA VAL A 371 3.49 -12.13 -5.72
C VAL A 371 4.11 -10.82 -6.22
N THR A 372 3.47 -10.15 -7.18
CA THR A 372 3.95 -8.86 -7.71
C THR A 372 3.95 -7.80 -6.62
N GLN A 373 2.85 -7.69 -5.87
CA GLN A 373 2.74 -6.69 -4.80
C GLN A 373 3.68 -6.98 -3.63
N LEU A 374 3.92 -8.24 -3.29
CA LEU A 374 4.91 -8.60 -2.28
C LEU A 374 6.32 -8.18 -2.69
N ALA A 375 6.68 -8.40 -3.96
CA ALA A 375 7.98 -7.98 -4.49
C ALA A 375 8.15 -6.46 -4.49
N GLU A 376 7.14 -5.71 -4.95
CA GLU A 376 7.16 -4.24 -4.94
C GLU A 376 7.21 -3.70 -3.50
N LEU A 377 6.40 -4.25 -2.58
CA LEU A 377 6.40 -3.86 -1.18
C LEU A 377 7.77 -4.07 -0.52
N ARG A 378 8.42 -5.21 -0.77
CA ARG A 378 9.74 -5.50 -0.21
C ARG A 378 10.78 -4.47 -0.64
N VAL A 379 10.75 -4.04 -1.90
CA VAL A 379 11.65 -2.99 -2.41
C VAL A 379 11.34 -1.65 -1.75
N SER A 380 10.06 -1.31 -1.59
CA SER A 380 9.64 -0.06 -0.94
C SER A 380 10.02 -0.01 0.54
N ILE A 381 9.83 -1.09 1.29
CA ILE A 381 10.28 -1.19 2.69
C ILE A 381 11.78 -0.94 2.77
N LYS A 382 12.57 -1.58 1.88
CA LYS A 382 14.01 -1.41 1.85
C LYS A 382 14.43 0.04 1.55
N ARG A 383 13.79 0.71 0.59
CA ARG A 383 14.09 2.11 0.28
C ARG A 383 13.77 3.06 1.42
N ILE A 384 12.66 2.83 2.13
CA ILE A 384 12.33 3.61 3.33
C ILE A 384 13.34 3.33 4.44
N GLU A 385 13.72 2.06 4.65
CA GLU A 385 14.76 1.66 5.60
C GLU A 385 16.11 2.34 5.30
N ASP A 386 16.59 2.28 4.06
CA ASP A 386 17.84 2.92 3.61
C ASP A 386 17.81 4.45 3.88
N PHE A 387 16.64 5.09 3.68
CA PHE A 387 16.45 6.51 4.00
C PHE A 387 16.48 6.77 5.52
N LEU A 388 15.81 5.95 6.32
CA LEU A 388 15.77 6.13 7.78
C LEU A 388 17.13 5.91 8.44
N VAL A 389 17.94 4.98 7.92
CA VAL A 389 19.31 4.70 8.40
C VAL A 389 20.31 5.77 7.96
N SER A 390 19.98 6.56 6.93
CA SER A 390 20.87 7.64 6.47
C SER A 390 21.24 8.58 7.63
N PRO A 391 22.52 8.99 7.74
CA PRO A 391 23.00 9.77 8.86
C PRO A 391 22.23 11.10 8.93
N GLY A 392 21.48 11.27 10.01
CA GLY A 392 20.88 12.55 10.39
C GLY A 392 21.89 13.42 11.13
N GLU A 393 21.57 14.69 11.32
CA GLU A 393 22.34 15.55 12.19
C GLU A 393 22.18 15.02 13.62
N LYS A 394 23.19 14.31 14.14
CA LYS A 394 23.25 14.05 15.57
C LYS A 394 23.35 15.42 16.22
N SER A 395 22.28 15.87 16.88
CA SER A 395 22.24 17.08 17.70
C SER A 395 23.15 16.92 18.92
N ILE A 396 24.44 16.75 18.67
CA ILE A 396 25.50 16.81 19.66
C ILE A 396 26.41 17.91 19.14
N MET A 397 26.02 19.15 19.40
CA MET A 397 27.02 20.16 19.70
C MET A 397 27.83 19.58 20.86
N LYS A 398 28.94 18.90 20.57
CA LYS A 398 29.93 18.52 21.57
C LYS A 398 30.57 19.80 22.05
N THR A 399 29.89 20.52 22.94
CA THR A 399 30.54 21.53 23.76
C THR A 399 31.49 20.76 24.66
N ASN A 400 32.79 20.90 24.43
CA ASN A 400 33.80 20.48 25.40
C ASN A 400 33.62 21.36 26.65
N ARG A 401 32.69 20.99 27.54
CA ARG A 401 32.55 21.63 28.85
C ARG A 401 33.69 21.15 29.74
N ARG A 402 34.79 21.91 29.75
CA ARG A 402 35.68 22.06 30.90
C ARG A 402 35.58 23.51 31.38
N SER A 403 34.53 23.80 32.15
CA SER A 403 34.52 24.79 33.24
C SER A 403 33.09 24.94 33.79
N ASP A 404 32.91 24.41 35.00
CA ASP A 404 32.10 24.89 36.12
C ASP A 404 30.69 25.51 35.95
N LYS A 405 29.78 24.93 36.75
CA LYS A 405 28.51 25.44 37.30
C LYS A 405 27.37 25.74 36.31
N VAL A 406 26.52 24.73 36.14
CA VAL A 406 25.16 24.87 35.58
C VAL A 406 24.22 25.32 36.70
N VAL A 407 23.64 26.52 36.56
CA VAL A 407 22.36 26.86 37.20
C VAL A 407 21.28 26.57 36.17
N ASP A 408 20.49 25.53 36.43
CA ASP A 408 19.26 25.22 35.71
C ASP A 408 18.18 26.24 36.03
N SER A 409 17.77 27.06 35.06
CA SER A 409 16.39 27.57 34.97
C SER A 409 16.15 28.38 33.68
N CYS A 410 15.73 27.71 32.60
CA CYS A 410 14.98 28.37 31.54
C CYS A 410 13.47 28.27 31.85
N LYS A 411 12.96 29.23 32.62
CA LYS A 411 11.54 29.59 32.58
C LYS A 411 11.38 30.77 31.63
N LEU A 412 10.58 30.61 30.59
CA LEU A 412 10.06 31.72 29.79
C LEU A 412 9.11 32.54 30.66
N ILE A 413 9.51 33.76 31.03
CA ILE A 413 8.66 34.73 31.74
C ILE A 413 8.15 35.75 30.70
N PRO A 414 6.85 36.11 30.69
CA PRO A 414 6.30 37.14 29.80
C PRO A 414 6.83 38.55 30.11
N LEU A 415 7.04 39.34 29.06
CA LEU A 415 7.65 40.68 29.02
C LEU A 415 6.84 41.83 29.68
N GLN A 416 6.31 41.66 30.89
CA GLN A 416 5.54 42.73 31.57
C GLN A 416 5.90 43.04 33.03
N GLN A 417 6.95 42.45 33.60
CA GLN A 417 7.44 42.84 34.92
C GLN A 417 8.98 42.82 34.97
N ILE A 418 9.61 43.89 34.48
CA ILE A 418 10.99 44.20 34.84
C ILE A 418 11.03 45.68 35.22
N SER A 419 11.03 45.92 36.53
CA SER A 419 11.31 47.23 37.13
C SER A 419 12.75 47.64 36.78
N CYS A 420 12.91 48.86 36.27
CA CYS A 420 14.20 49.50 36.09
C CYS A 420 14.99 49.49 37.41
N ASN A 421 16.13 48.80 37.47
CA ASN A 421 17.33 49.18 38.24
C ASN A 421 18.44 48.09 38.24
N ILE A 422 18.76 47.51 37.08
CA ILE A 422 20.06 46.82 36.87
C ILE A 422 20.50 47.08 35.43
N LEU A 423 21.07 48.27 35.18
CA LEU A 423 21.75 48.64 33.93
C LEU A 423 23.26 48.60 34.17
N GLN A 424 23.82 47.40 34.36
CA GLN A 424 25.27 47.15 34.24
C GLN A 424 25.55 45.63 34.16
N ASN A 425 25.05 44.99 33.11
CA ASN A 425 25.75 43.88 32.46
C ASN A 425 25.06 43.65 31.12
N ARG A 426 25.71 44.08 30.03
CA ARG A 426 25.17 43.91 28.68
C ARG A 426 25.04 42.42 28.41
N SER A 427 23.82 41.90 28.35
CA SER A 427 23.53 40.53 27.98
C SER A 427 24.02 40.28 26.56
N THR A 428 25.08 39.48 26.42
CA THR A 428 25.56 38.97 25.12
C THR A 428 24.39 38.31 24.39
N GLY A 429 24.12 38.75 23.16
CA GLY A 429 23.08 38.20 22.30
C GLY A 429 23.56 36.94 21.58
N VAL A 430 24.72 37.01 20.91
CA VAL A 430 25.37 35.86 20.25
C VAL A 430 26.86 35.89 20.59
N TYR A 431 27.41 34.76 21.02
CA TYR A 431 28.83 34.61 21.30
C TYR A 431 29.34 33.29 20.68
N LEU A 432 30.32 33.41 19.78
CA LEU A 432 31.00 32.33 19.09
C LEU A 432 32.48 32.45 19.43
N ASP A 433 33.06 31.37 19.93
CA ASP A 433 34.47 31.33 20.31
C ASP A 433 35.14 30.13 19.61
N ASN A 434 36.18 30.43 18.82
CA ASN A 434 36.99 29.46 18.10
C ASN A 434 36.18 28.38 17.35
N ILE A 435 35.11 28.78 16.66
CA ILE A 435 34.21 27.83 16.00
C ILE A 435 34.85 27.27 14.73
N ARG A 436 34.69 25.95 14.56
CA ARG A 436 35.03 25.24 13.33
C ARG A 436 33.77 24.58 12.77
N VAL A 437 33.42 24.90 11.53
CA VAL A 437 32.21 24.39 10.87
C VAL A 437 32.57 23.64 9.60
N ARG A 438 31.86 22.54 9.34
CA ARG A 438 31.97 21.77 8.11
C ARG A 438 30.59 21.27 7.66
N TRP A 439 30.33 21.28 6.34
CA TRP A 439 29.06 20.83 5.76
C TRP A 439 28.82 19.32 5.95
N ASN A 440 29.88 18.52 5.90
CA ASN A 440 29.80 17.08 6.01
C ASN A 440 30.92 16.52 6.87
N SER A 441 30.60 15.46 7.61
CA SER A 441 31.54 14.74 8.44
C SER A 441 32.64 13.99 7.66
N SER A 442 32.42 13.75 6.37
CA SER A 442 33.39 13.13 5.46
C SER A 442 34.38 14.10 4.85
N LEU A 443 34.12 15.42 4.90
CA LEU A 443 35.03 16.42 4.35
C LEU A 443 36.20 16.64 5.30
N THR A 444 37.42 16.61 4.76
CA THR A 444 38.67 16.81 5.52
C THR A 444 38.93 18.27 5.86
N THR A 445 38.34 19.19 5.09
CA THR A 445 38.50 20.64 5.26
C THR A 445 37.29 21.25 5.96
N ASN A 446 37.55 22.06 6.99
CA ASN A 446 36.54 22.94 7.56
C ASN A 446 36.37 24.17 6.67
N ILE A 447 35.15 24.69 6.61
CA ILE A 447 34.80 25.86 5.79
C ILE A 447 34.95 27.12 6.62
N LEU A 448 34.51 27.07 7.87
CA LEU A 448 34.79 28.09 8.87
C LEU A 448 35.80 27.51 9.85
N ASN A 449 36.87 28.26 10.11
CA ASN A 449 37.95 27.87 11.01
C ASN A 449 38.29 29.03 11.94
N GLY A 450 38.18 28.79 13.25
CA GLY A 450 38.59 29.76 14.26
C GLY A 450 37.74 31.03 14.23
N VAL A 451 36.42 30.88 14.04
CA VAL A 451 35.51 32.04 14.03
C VAL A 451 35.28 32.51 15.47
N TYR A 452 35.62 33.77 15.71
CA TYR A 452 35.32 34.50 16.94
C TYR A 452 34.32 35.60 16.60
N PHE A 453 33.18 35.62 17.29
CA PHE A 453 32.13 36.60 17.05
C PHE A 453 31.37 36.88 18.33
N SER A 454 31.17 38.15 18.67
CA SER A 454 30.39 38.55 19.84
C SER A 454 29.49 39.70 19.44
N ALA A 455 28.20 39.56 19.71
CA ALA A 455 27.15 40.51 19.40
C ALA A 455 26.30 40.76 20.63
N GLN A 456 25.93 42.00 20.88
CA GLN A 456 25.06 42.39 21.99
C GLN A 456 23.59 42.42 21.56
N MET A 457 22.69 42.27 22.53
CA MET A 457 21.26 42.34 22.29
C MET A 457 20.86 43.76 21.83
N GLY A 458 20.29 43.89 20.64
CA GLY A 458 19.90 45.18 20.04
C GLY A 458 20.96 45.85 19.16
N GLU A 459 22.10 45.19 18.93
CA GLU A 459 23.16 45.66 18.04
C GLU A 459 22.83 45.30 16.58
N LEU A 460 22.89 46.29 15.66
CA LEU A 460 22.78 46.06 14.22
C LEU A 460 24.17 45.72 13.68
N ILE A 461 24.29 44.56 13.03
CA ILE A 461 25.57 44.03 12.54
C ILE A 461 25.47 43.97 11.03
N ASP A 462 26.46 44.57 10.37
CA ASP A 462 26.60 44.57 8.93
C ASP A 462 27.80 43.72 8.53
N ASP A 463 27.68 42.96 7.43
CA ASP A 463 28.77 42.15 6.88
C ASP A 463 29.41 42.93 5.71
N PRO A 464 30.58 43.57 5.94
CA PRO A 464 31.18 44.45 4.94
C PRO A 464 31.67 43.74 3.66
N GLN A 465 31.51 42.42 3.53
CA GLN A 465 31.92 41.66 2.33
C GLN A 465 30.77 41.07 1.49
N GLY A 466 29.51 41.40 1.78
CA GLY A 466 28.34 40.91 1.04
C GLY A 466 27.91 41.73 -0.20
N GLY A 467 28.86 42.08 -1.07
CA GLY A 467 28.62 42.81 -2.34
C GLY A 467 28.70 41.93 -3.57
#